data_AF-A0A381UG30-F1
#
_entry.id   AF-A0A381UG30-F1
#
_cell.length_a   1.000
_cell.length_b   1.000
_cell.length_c   1.000
_cell.angle_alpha   90.00
_cell.angle_beta   90.00
_cell.angle_gamma   90.00
#
_symmetry.space_group_name_H-M   'P 1'
#
loop_
_entity.id
_entity.type
_entity.pdbx_description
1 polymer ?
#
loop_
_entity_poly.entity_id
_entity_poly.type
_entity_poly.pdbx_seq_one_letter_code
_entity_poly.pdbx_strand_id
1 'polypeptide(L)'
;MDTSKQEVPNSLRNWLVFHFYVDYAFAIPFFFFPETTAEILGYDPLDPLAARIVAAALFGIGYSSLLASKFDLEAMRTKLRWAVVWAGSATVGLLWAATTVEHIWGWVFAGIFLFFFLLWGKYALRLGSFK
;
A
#
# COMPACT_ATOMS: atom_id res chain seq x y z
N MET A 1 -19.23 -22.11 -5.79
CA MET A 1 -17.77 -22.29 -5.87
C MET A 1 -17.34 -22.80 -4.51
N ASP A 2 -16.95 -24.07 -4.44
CA ASP A 2 -16.60 -24.74 -3.19
C ASP A 2 -15.34 -24.09 -2.58
N THR A 3 -15.48 -23.46 -1.42
CA THR A 3 -14.39 -22.77 -0.70
C THR A 3 -13.63 -23.68 0.25
N SER A 4 -14.06 -24.94 0.41
CA SER A 4 -13.49 -25.90 1.39
C SER A 4 -12.03 -26.29 1.11
N LYS A 5 -11.50 -25.97 -0.07
CA LYS A 5 -10.11 -26.26 -0.50
C LYS A 5 -9.28 -25.03 -0.87
N GLN A 6 -9.73 -23.81 -0.57
CA GLN A 6 -8.95 -22.61 -0.90
C GLN A 6 -7.84 -22.39 0.12
N GLU A 7 -6.60 -22.63 -0.31
CA GLU A 7 -5.41 -22.24 0.47
C GLU A 7 -4.91 -20.85 0.05
N VAL A 8 -4.23 -20.18 0.99
CA VAL A 8 -3.55 -18.91 0.74
C VAL A 8 -2.34 -19.16 -0.16
N PRO A 9 -2.27 -18.59 -1.39
CA PRO A 9 -1.16 -18.85 -2.30
C PRO A 9 0.16 -18.30 -1.76
N ASN A 10 1.25 -19.06 -1.92
CA ASN A 10 2.61 -18.58 -1.57
C ASN A 10 2.99 -17.31 -2.32
N SER A 11 2.48 -17.10 -3.55
CA SER A 11 2.70 -15.87 -4.30
C SER A 11 2.14 -14.64 -3.56
N LEU A 12 0.97 -14.75 -2.91
CA LEU A 12 0.40 -13.67 -2.11
C LEU A 12 1.26 -13.39 -0.87
N ARG A 13 1.76 -14.44 -0.20
CA ARG A 13 2.66 -14.30 0.95
C ARG A 13 3.94 -13.55 0.56
N ASN A 14 4.54 -13.89 -0.58
CA ASN A 14 5.72 -13.21 -1.10
C ASN A 14 5.43 -11.74 -1.43
N TRP A 15 4.27 -11.43 -2.03
CA TRP A 15 3.87 -10.05 -2.30
C TRP A 15 3.70 -9.23 -1.03
N LEU A 16 3.16 -9.81 0.05
CA LEU A 16 3.00 -9.14 1.34
C LEU A 16 4.36 -8.82 2.00
N VAL A 17 5.31 -9.74 1.90
CA VAL A 17 6.69 -9.51 2.37
C VAL A 17 7.39 -8.44 1.52
N PHE A 18 7.25 -8.49 0.20
CA PHE A 18 7.76 -7.45 -0.70
C PHE A 18 7.18 -6.07 -0.37
N HIS A 19 5.86 -5.98 -0.20
CA HIS A 19 5.17 -4.73 0.15
C HIS A 19 5.69 -4.15 1.47
N PHE A 20 5.95 -4.98 2.49
CA PHE A 20 6.57 -4.54 3.73
C PHE A 20 7.90 -3.83 3.49
N TYR A 21 8.80 -4.43 2.71
CA TYR A 21 10.11 -3.83 2.43
C TYR A 21 9.99 -2.54 1.63
N VAL A 22 9.08 -2.48 0.65
CA VAL A 22 8.82 -1.27 -0.12
C VAL A 22 8.31 -0.15 0.79
N ASP A 23 7.28 -0.41 1.60
CA ASP A 23 6.72 0.58 2.52
C ASP A 23 7.79 1.12 3.46
N TYR A 24 8.59 0.25 4.07
CA TYR A 24 9.63 0.67 5.02
C TYR A 24 10.77 1.43 4.34
N ALA A 25 11.13 1.07 3.11
CA ALA A 25 12.15 1.77 2.35
C ALA A 25 11.77 3.24 2.07
N PHE A 26 10.48 3.55 1.90
CA PHE A 26 10.00 4.92 1.76
C PHE A 26 9.64 5.57 3.10
N ALA A 27 9.06 4.82 4.04
CA ALA A 27 8.63 5.34 5.33
C ALA A 27 9.80 5.88 6.16
N ILE A 28 10.90 5.14 6.24
CA ILE A 28 12.07 5.53 7.05
C ILE A 28 12.63 6.91 6.64
N PRO A 29 13.02 7.15 5.37
CA PRO A 29 13.57 8.44 4.97
C PRO A 29 12.55 9.59 5.12
N PHE A 30 11.28 9.39 4.71
CA PHE A 30 10.25 10.43 4.86
C PHE A 30 9.87 10.72 6.32
N PHE A 31 10.05 9.76 7.24
CA PHE A 31 9.77 9.98 8.66
C PHE A 31 10.87 10.80 9.34
N PHE A 32 12.13 10.42 9.15
CA PHE A 32 13.26 11.03 9.85
C PHE A 32 13.84 12.25 9.14
N PHE A 33 13.84 12.27 7.80
CA PHE A 33 14.48 13.28 6.97
C PHE A 33 13.56 13.75 5.82
N PRO A 34 12.33 14.23 6.09
CA PRO A 34 11.35 14.52 5.06
C PRO A 34 11.83 15.54 4.02
N GLU A 35 12.42 16.65 4.45
CA GLU A 35 12.86 17.75 3.57
C GLU A 35 14.03 17.30 2.69
N THR A 36 15.07 16.69 3.27
CA THR A 36 16.20 16.15 2.50
C THR A 36 15.77 15.07 1.52
N THR A 37 14.84 14.20 1.92
CA THR A 37 14.28 13.17 1.03
C THR A 37 13.51 13.80 -0.12
N ALA A 38 12.71 14.84 0.16
CA ALA A 38 11.98 15.58 -0.85
C ALA A 38 12.91 16.29 -1.84
N GLU A 39 13.95 16.97 -1.35
CA GLU A 39 14.94 17.66 -2.17
C GLU A 39 15.66 16.69 -3.12
N ILE A 40 16.13 15.54 -2.63
CA ILE A 40 16.80 14.51 -3.44
C ILE A 40 15.87 13.97 -4.53
N LEU A 41 14.58 13.83 -4.23
CA LEU A 41 13.58 13.35 -5.18
C LEU A 41 13.03 14.47 -6.08
N GLY A 42 13.43 15.73 -5.89
CA GLY A 42 12.83 16.88 -6.58
C GLY A 42 11.33 17.01 -6.30
N TYR A 43 10.92 16.77 -5.05
CA TYR A 43 9.55 16.84 -4.53
C TYR A 43 9.36 17.98 -3.52
N ASP A 44 10.12 19.07 -3.68
CA ASP A 44 10.08 20.25 -2.81
C ASP A 44 9.22 21.36 -3.45
N PRO A 45 8.41 22.13 -2.69
CA PRO A 45 8.20 22.08 -1.24
C PRO A 45 7.36 20.88 -0.75
N LEU A 46 7.81 20.22 0.32
CA LEU A 46 7.05 19.19 1.05
C LEU A 46 6.72 19.66 2.48
N ASP A 47 5.48 19.45 2.92
CA ASP A 47 5.10 19.62 4.32
C ASP A 47 5.66 18.46 5.20
N PRO A 48 6.60 18.73 6.13
CA PRO A 48 7.21 17.70 6.96
C PRO A 48 6.24 17.03 7.95
N LEU A 49 5.14 17.70 8.33
CA LEU A 49 4.11 17.11 9.19
C LEU A 49 3.30 16.08 8.40
N ALA A 50 2.81 16.46 7.23
CA ALA A 50 2.08 15.56 6.34
C ALA A 50 2.94 14.35 5.94
N ALA A 51 4.22 14.58 5.61
CA ALA A 51 5.17 13.53 5.26
C ALA A 51 5.32 12.47 6.37
N ARG A 52 5.44 12.91 7.63
CA ARG A 52 5.56 12.00 8.79
C ARG A 52 4.28 11.21 9.05
N ILE A 53 3.11 11.81 8.85
CA ILE A 53 1.82 11.11 8.97
C ILE A 53 1.71 10.03 7.88
N VAL A 54 2.06 10.36 6.63
CA VAL A 54 2.09 9.39 5.53
C VAL A 54 3.08 8.26 5.81
N ALA A 55 4.29 8.59 6.28
CA ALA A 55 5.29 7.59 6.65
C ALA A 55 4.81 6.69 7.81
N ALA A 56 4.13 7.25 8.81
CA ALA A 56 3.50 6.46 9.88
C ALA A 56 2.42 5.49 9.34
N ALA A 57 1.63 5.92 8.35
CA ALA A 57 0.68 5.05 7.68
C ALA A 57 1.38 3.91 6.91
N LEU A 58 2.48 4.20 6.21
CA LEU A 58 3.31 3.19 5.54
C LEU A 58 3.91 2.19 6.54
N PHE A 59 4.40 2.63 7.70
CA PHE A 59 4.86 1.70 8.74
C PHE A 59 3.73 0.75 9.19
N GLY A 60 2.55 1.27 9.48
CA GLY A 60 1.41 0.47 9.91
C GLY A 60 0.96 -0.53 8.85
N ILE A 61 0.76 -0.08 7.62
CA ILE A 61 0.32 -0.94 6.51
C ILE A 61 1.41 -1.94 6.13
N GLY A 62 2.68 -1.53 6.09
CA GLY A 62 3.82 -2.39 5.79
C GLY A 62 3.96 -3.50 6.81
N TYR A 63 4.01 -3.17 8.11
CA TYR A 63 4.15 -4.17 9.16
C TYR A 63 2.96 -5.13 9.21
N SER A 64 1.75 -4.61 9.04
CA SER A 64 0.55 -5.45 8.95
C SER A 64 0.62 -6.44 7.77
N SER A 65 1.29 -6.09 6.67
CA SER A 65 1.51 -7.00 5.54
C SER A 65 2.53 -8.09 5.88
N LEU A 66 3.63 -7.75 6.57
CA LEU A 66 4.58 -8.74 7.07
C LEU A 66 3.92 -9.76 8.00
N LEU A 67 3.11 -9.31 8.96
CA LEU A 67 2.35 -10.21 9.85
C LEU A 67 1.38 -11.08 9.05
N ALA A 68 0.65 -10.48 8.11
CA ALA A 68 -0.33 -11.19 7.31
C ALA A 68 0.28 -12.27 6.40
N SER A 69 1.57 -12.18 6.07
CA SER A 69 2.26 -13.22 5.31
C SER A 69 2.21 -14.62 5.96
N LYS A 70 1.82 -14.71 7.24
CA LYS A 70 1.67 -15.96 8.00
C LYS A 70 0.21 -16.30 8.35
N PHE A 71 -0.77 -15.50 7.92
CA PHE A 71 -2.17 -15.72 8.24
C PHE A 71 -2.75 -16.98 7.58
N ASP A 72 -3.79 -17.51 8.21
CA ASP A 72 -4.71 -18.49 7.61
C ASP A 72 -5.66 -17.81 6.61
N LEU A 73 -6.57 -18.58 6.01
CA LEU A 73 -7.46 -18.08 4.97
C LEU A 73 -8.41 -17.00 5.48
N GLU A 74 -8.98 -17.16 6.67
CA GLU A 74 -9.99 -16.24 7.21
C GLU A 74 -9.37 -14.89 7.56
N ALA A 75 -8.24 -14.90 8.29
CA ALA A 75 -7.50 -13.70 8.61
C ALA A 75 -6.95 -13.03 7.33
N MET A 76 -6.52 -13.82 6.33
CA MET A 76 -6.06 -13.30 5.03
C MET A 76 -7.18 -12.59 4.26
N ARG A 77 -8.42 -13.13 4.24
CA ARG A 77 -9.56 -12.46 3.62
C ARG A 77 -9.84 -11.10 4.25
N THR A 78 -9.81 -11.04 5.57
CA THR A 78 -9.99 -9.78 6.31
C THR A 78 -8.89 -8.79 5.96
N LYS A 79 -7.61 -9.22 5.99
CA LYS A 79 -6.49 -8.36 5.58
C LYS A 79 -6.63 -7.84 4.15
N LEU A 80 -6.97 -8.71 3.19
CA LEU A 80 -7.13 -8.33 1.79
C LEU A 80 -8.26 -7.30 1.61
N ARG A 81 -9.38 -7.46 2.32
CA ARG A 81 -10.48 -6.48 2.32
C ARG A 81 -9.98 -5.09 2.73
N TRP A 82 -9.25 -5.00 3.83
CA TRP A 82 -8.65 -3.75 4.30
C TRP A 82 -7.60 -3.20 3.33
N ALA A 83 -6.74 -4.06 2.77
CA ALA A 83 -5.71 -3.66 1.81
C ALA A 83 -6.31 -3.07 0.52
N VAL A 84 -7.40 -3.66 0.03
CA VAL A 84 -8.13 -3.14 -1.15
C VAL A 84 -8.79 -1.80 -0.84
N VAL A 85 -9.43 -1.64 0.33
CA VAL A 85 -10.05 -0.37 0.73
C VAL A 85 -9.00 0.73 0.84
N TRP A 86 -7.89 0.45 1.54
CA TRP A 86 -6.78 1.41 1.70
C TRP A 86 -6.15 1.79 0.36
N ALA A 87 -5.74 0.80 -0.44
CA ALA A 87 -5.08 1.09 -1.72
C ALA A 87 -6.04 1.79 -2.70
N GLY A 88 -7.32 1.43 -2.68
CA GLY A 88 -8.34 2.08 -3.50
C GLY A 88 -8.57 3.54 -3.12
N SER A 89 -8.74 3.83 -1.83
CA SER A 89 -8.92 5.22 -1.36
C SER A 89 -7.68 6.08 -1.61
N ALA A 90 -6.48 5.54 -1.37
CA ALA A 90 -5.23 6.21 -1.68
C ALA A 90 -5.07 6.47 -3.19
N THR A 91 -5.44 5.51 -4.04
CA THR A 91 -5.41 5.69 -5.51
C THR A 91 -6.32 6.85 -5.94
N VAL A 92 -7.56 6.88 -5.46
CA VAL A 92 -8.51 7.96 -5.80
C VAL A 92 -7.99 9.32 -5.30
N GLY A 93 -7.52 9.38 -4.06
CA GLY A 93 -6.96 10.61 -3.47
C GLY A 93 -5.75 11.14 -4.23
N LEU A 94 -4.83 10.25 -4.63
CA LEU A 94 -3.63 10.61 -5.39
C LEU A 94 -3.94 11.00 -6.84
N LEU A 95 -4.89 10.33 -7.50
CA LEU A 95 -5.37 10.75 -8.81
C LEU A 95 -6.02 12.13 -8.75
N TRP A 96 -6.83 12.40 -7.72
CA TRP A 96 -7.40 13.72 -7.49
C TRP A 96 -6.31 14.76 -7.29
N ALA A 97 -5.34 14.49 -6.39
CA ALA A 97 -4.21 15.38 -6.14
C ALA A 97 -3.36 15.63 -7.40
N ALA A 98 -3.15 14.62 -8.24
CA ALA A 98 -2.39 14.76 -9.48
C ALA A 98 -3.07 15.67 -10.52
N THR A 99 -4.38 15.88 -10.41
CA THR A 99 -5.14 16.83 -11.25
C THR A 99 -5.22 18.24 -10.67
N THR A 100 -4.96 18.41 -9.38
CA THR A 100 -5.08 19.70 -8.68
C THR A 100 -3.73 20.29 -8.26
N VAL A 101 -2.68 19.47 -8.20
CA VAL A 101 -1.31 19.85 -7.84
C VAL A 101 -0.41 19.49 -9.02
N GLU A 102 0.23 20.48 -9.63
CA GLU A 102 1.14 20.28 -10.77
C GLU A 102 2.48 19.70 -10.33
N HIS A 103 2.49 18.42 -9.99
CA HIS A 103 3.72 17.69 -9.66
C HIS A 103 3.67 16.25 -10.19
N ILE A 104 4.72 15.84 -10.91
CA ILE A 104 4.82 14.49 -11.48
C ILE A 104 4.68 13.36 -10.44
N TRP A 105 5.09 13.60 -9.18
CA TRP A 105 5.01 12.61 -8.11
C TRP A 105 3.57 12.22 -7.76
N GLY A 106 2.58 13.10 -7.97
CA GLY A 106 1.17 12.75 -7.82
C GLY A 106 0.77 11.58 -8.75
N TRP A 107 1.17 11.65 -10.02
CA TRP A 107 0.93 10.59 -11.00
C TRP A 107 1.74 9.32 -10.70
N VAL A 108 3.00 9.47 -10.29
CA VAL A 108 3.87 8.33 -9.95
C VAL A 108 3.29 7.55 -8.77
N PHE A 109 2.95 8.23 -7.67
CA PHE A 109 2.35 7.58 -6.50
C PHE A 109 0.97 7.01 -6.82
N ALA A 110 0.13 7.72 -7.58
CA ALA A 110 -1.16 7.18 -8.03
C ALA A 110 -0.99 5.87 -8.80
N GLY A 111 -0.01 5.79 -9.71
CA GLY A 111 0.31 4.57 -10.45
C GLY A 111 0.73 3.40 -9.55
N ILE A 112 1.59 3.67 -8.55
CA ILE A 112 2.04 2.66 -7.58
C ILE A 112 0.86 2.13 -6.75
N PHE A 113 0.03 3.02 -6.20
CA PHE A 113 -1.14 2.62 -5.42
C PHE A 113 -2.18 1.90 -6.26
N LEU A 114 -2.39 2.32 -7.52
CA LEU A 114 -3.27 1.62 -8.46
C LEU A 114 -2.77 0.19 -8.75
N PHE A 115 -1.46 0.01 -8.95
CA PHE A 115 -0.88 -1.32 -9.13
C PHE A 115 -1.20 -2.23 -7.93
N PHE A 116 -0.95 -1.75 -6.70
CA PHE A 116 -1.25 -2.54 -5.51
C PHE A 116 -2.75 -2.75 -5.30
N PHE A 117 -3.60 -1.76 -5.60
CA PHE A 117 -5.05 -1.92 -5.57
C PHE A 117 -5.52 -3.06 -6.49
N LEU A 118 -5.02 -3.09 -7.73
CA LEU A 118 -5.36 -4.16 -8.69
C LEU A 118 -4.79 -5.52 -8.24
N LEU A 119 -3.56 -5.55 -7.72
CA LEU A 119 -2.92 -6.75 -7.20
C LEU A 119 -3.73 -7.35 -6.04
N TRP A 120 -4.05 -6.54 -5.03
CA TRP A 120 -4.85 -6.95 -3.88
C TRP A 120 -6.27 -7.30 -4.29
N GLY A 121 -6.88 -6.53 -5.19
CA GLY A 121 -8.20 -6.80 -5.75
C GLY A 121 -8.26 -8.17 -6.43
N LYS A 122 -7.26 -8.53 -7.23
CA LYS A 122 -7.15 -9.85 -7.87
C LYS A 122 -7.14 -10.98 -6.83
N TYR A 123 -6.33 -10.87 -5.78
CA TYR A 123 -6.30 -11.88 -4.71
C TYR A 123 -7.58 -11.88 -3.87
N ALA A 124 -8.14 -10.71 -3.58
CA ALA A 124 -9.37 -10.56 -2.82
C ALA A 124 -10.56 -11.24 -3.53
N LEU A 125 -10.68 -11.03 -4.84
CA LEU A 125 -11.68 -11.71 -5.68
C LEU A 125 -11.43 -13.22 -5.74
N ARG A 126 -10.17 -13.64 -5.97
CA ARG A 126 -9.80 -15.05 -5.99
C ARG A 126 -10.17 -15.77 -4.70
N LEU A 127 -9.90 -15.16 -3.54
CA LEU A 127 -10.16 -15.75 -2.23
C LEU A 127 -11.57 -15.46 -1.69
N GLY A 128 -12.41 -14.71 -2.40
CA GLY A 128 -13.76 -14.37 -1.95
C GLY A 128 -13.81 -13.47 -0.72
N SER A 129 -12.90 -12.49 -0.63
CA SER A 129 -12.75 -11.63 0.57
C SER A 129 -13.91 -10.65 0.79
N PHE A 130 -14.79 -10.46 -0.19
CA PHE A 130 -15.97 -9.60 -0.12
C PHE A 130 -17.29 -10.37 -0.10
N LYS A 131 -17.22 -11.69 0.11
CA LYS A 131 -18.40 -12.54 0.33
C LYS A 131 -18.65 -12.73 1.82
#